data_AF-A0A3N9P7L0-F1
#
_entry.id   AF-A0A3N9P7L0-F1
#
_cell.length_a   1.000
_cell.length_b   1.000
_cell.length_c   1.000
_cell.angle_alpha   90.00
_cell.angle_beta   90.00
_cell.angle_gamma   90.00
#
_symmetry.space_group_name_H-M   'P 1'
#
loop_
_entity.id
_entity.type
_entity.pdbx_description
1 polymer ?
#
loop_
_entity_poly.entity_id
_entity_poly.type
_entity_poly.pdbx_seq_one_letter_code
_entity_poly.pdbx_strand_id
1 'polypeptide(L)'
;MDQKRVPLLKDMGYSDKGIRLIMNQINMGTMQDSSVTAKEEGTCGDVLILHLKISDDIIMDAAYEYIGCAGLQATASALTEMI
;
A
#
# COMPACT_ATOMS: atom_id res chain seq x y z
N MET A 1 14.42 4.43 7.55
CA MET A 1 12.98 4.60 7.91
C MET A 1 12.79 5.93 8.59
N ASP A 2 11.90 6.75 8.05
CA ASP A 2 11.69 8.14 8.46
C ASP A 2 10.90 8.24 9.77
N GLN A 3 11.54 7.91 10.91
CA GLN A 3 10.94 7.98 12.25
C GLN A 3 10.40 9.37 12.60
N LYS A 4 10.82 10.42 11.87
CA LYS A 4 10.35 11.80 12.05
C LYS A 4 8.87 11.96 11.72
N ARG A 5 8.28 11.04 10.94
CA ARG A 5 6.85 11.07 10.59
C ARG A 5 5.94 10.54 11.70
N VAL A 6 6.45 9.73 12.64
CA VAL A 6 5.61 9.07 13.65
C VAL A 6 4.85 10.07 14.54
N PRO A 7 5.47 11.12 15.10
CA PRO A 7 4.73 12.11 15.89
C PRO A 7 3.63 12.80 15.08
N LEU A 8 3.95 13.20 13.84
CA LEU A 8 2.99 13.85 12.94
C LEU A 8 1.78 12.95 12.64
N LEU A 9 2.01 11.66 12.40
CA LEU A 9 0.92 10.71 12.15
C LEU A 9 0.04 10.51 13.39
N LYS A 10 0.62 10.52 14.60
CA LYS A 10 -0.16 10.47 15.85
C LYS A 10 -1.03 11.72 16.00
N ASP A 11 -0.46 12.90 15.76
CA ASP A 11 -1.17 14.17 15.84
C ASP A 11 -2.31 14.27 14.81
N MET A 12 -2.14 13.63 13.64
CA MET A 12 -3.18 13.50 12.60
C MET A 12 -4.26 12.44 12.93
N GLY A 13 -4.17 11.76 14.08
CA GLY A 13 -5.17 10.79 14.54
C GLY A 13 -4.99 9.37 14.02
N TYR A 14 -3.85 9.03 13.41
CA TYR A 14 -3.58 7.63 13.05
C TYR A 14 -3.38 6.77 14.29
N SER A 15 -4.01 5.59 14.31
CA SER A 15 -3.76 4.57 15.33
C SER A 15 -2.34 4.01 15.23
N ASP A 16 -1.84 3.42 16.32
CA ASP A 16 -0.53 2.74 16.30
C ASP A 16 -0.47 1.64 15.21
N LYS A 17 -1.59 0.97 14.92
CA LYS A 17 -1.70 0.00 13.81
C LYS A 17 -1.51 0.66 12.45
N GLY A 18 -2.20 1.79 12.20
CA GLY A 18 -2.08 2.54 10.95
C GLY A 18 -0.66 3.06 10.74
N ILE A 19 -0.05 3.60 11.78
CA ILE A 19 1.34 4.05 11.76
C ILE A 19 2.29 2.90 11.43
N ARG A 20 2.10 1.72 12.05
CA ARG A 20 2.93 0.54 11.77
C ARG A 20 2.88 0.15 10.28
N LEU A 21 1.69 0.12 9.68
CA LEU A 21 1.52 -0.19 8.26
C LEU A 21 2.26 0.81 7.36
N ILE A 22 2.09 2.11 7.63
CA ILE A 22 2.78 3.20 6.92
C ILE A 22 4.30 3.05 7.01
N MET A 23 4.82 2.71 8.19
CA MET A 23 6.25 2.65 8.44
C MET A 23 6.91 1.39 7.88
N ASN A 24 6.20 0.26 7.86
CA ASN A 24 6.74 -1.01 7.39
C ASN A 24 6.72 -1.13 5.86
N GLN A 25 5.83 -0.39 5.16
CA GLN A 25 5.76 -0.38 3.70
C GLN A 25 5.65 -1.79 3.11
N ILE A 26 4.84 -2.65 3.74
CA ILE A 26 4.72 -4.06 3.38
C ILE A 26 4.27 -4.15 1.92
N ASN A 27 5.04 -4.87 1.10
CA ASN A 27 4.74 -5.08 -0.32
C ASN A 27 4.70 -3.78 -1.18
N MET A 28 5.33 -2.71 -0.73
CA MET A 28 5.50 -1.50 -1.53
C MET A 28 6.61 -1.68 -2.57
N GLY A 29 6.28 -1.53 -3.85
CA GLY A 29 7.22 -1.63 -4.96
C GLY A 29 6.57 -2.11 -6.25
N THR A 30 7.41 -2.28 -7.27
CA THR A 30 7.03 -2.83 -8.58
C THR A 30 7.21 -4.34 -8.62
N MET A 31 6.52 -5.01 -9.54
CA MET A 31 6.67 -6.44 -9.80
C MET A 31 6.77 -6.70 -11.31
N GLN A 32 7.97 -7.07 -11.77
CA GLN A 32 8.27 -7.27 -13.21
C GLN A 32 7.54 -8.48 -13.80
N ASP A 33 7.32 -9.52 -13.01
CA ASP A 33 6.68 -10.78 -13.40
C ASP A 33 5.21 -10.87 -12.95
N SER A 34 4.55 -9.72 -12.77
CA SER A 34 3.13 -9.67 -12.45
C SER A 34 2.28 -10.18 -13.62
N SER A 35 1.23 -10.94 -13.30
CA SER A 35 0.23 -11.38 -14.27
C SER A 35 -0.68 -10.22 -14.68
N VAL A 36 -0.95 -9.29 -13.74
CA VAL A 36 -1.75 -8.10 -13.98
C VAL A 36 -1.18 -6.91 -13.22
N THR A 37 -1.21 -5.75 -13.87
CA THR A 37 -0.99 -4.44 -13.24
C THR A 37 -2.20 -3.57 -13.52
N ALA A 38 -2.83 -3.04 -12.47
CA ALA A 38 -3.98 -2.16 -12.56
C ALA A 38 -3.66 -0.82 -11.89
N LYS A 39 -4.16 0.28 -12.46
CA LYS A 39 -4.03 1.63 -11.92
C LYS A 39 -5.41 2.23 -11.77
N GLU A 40 -5.72 2.72 -10.57
CA GLU A 40 -6.99 3.37 -10.27
C GLU A 40 -6.75 4.69 -9.54
N GLU A 41 -7.52 5.71 -9.92
CA GLU A 41 -7.52 7.03 -9.28
C GLU A 41 -8.81 7.22 -8.49
N GLY A 42 -8.68 7.50 -7.19
CA GLY A 42 -9.81 7.80 -6.33
C GLY A 42 -10.34 9.21 -6.55
N THR A 43 -11.57 9.47 -6.12
CA THR A 43 -12.18 10.82 -6.18
C THR A 43 -11.43 11.87 -5.34
N CYS A 44 -10.60 11.43 -4.40
CA CYS A 44 -9.69 12.29 -3.62
C CYS A 44 -8.40 12.66 -4.36
N GLY A 45 -8.15 12.12 -5.56
CA GLY A 45 -6.91 12.30 -6.34
C GLY A 45 -5.76 11.37 -5.94
N ASP A 46 -5.96 10.49 -4.94
CA ASP A 46 -5.00 9.44 -4.62
C ASP A 46 -5.02 8.35 -5.70
N VAL A 47 -3.85 7.86 -6.08
CA VAL A 47 -3.66 6.85 -7.13
C VAL A 47 -3.03 5.61 -6.54
N LEU A 48 -3.68 4.46 -6.72
CA LEU A 48 -3.14 3.13 -6.43
C LEU A 48 -2.72 2.45 -7.72
N ILE A 49 -1.53 1.85 -7.71
CA ILE A 49 -1.05 0.94 -8.75
C ILE A 49 -0.85 -0.41 -8.07
N LEU A 50 -1.61 -1.43 -8.46
CA LEU A 50 -1.56 -2.76 -7.87
C LEU A 50 -1.01 -3.76 -8.88
N HIS A 51 -0.05 -4.57 -8.44
CA HIS A 51 0.56 -5.64 -9.19
C HIS A 51 0.19 -6.98 -8.53
N LEU A 52 -0.41 -7.89 -9.29
CA LEU A 52 -0.74 -9.23 -8.80
C LEU A 52 -0.08 -10.28 -9.69
N LYS A 53 0.51 -11.29 -9.05
CA LYS A 53 0.92 -12.54 -9.69
C LYS A 53 -0.14 -13.58 -9.44
N ILE A 54 -0.72 -14.14 -10.49
CA ILE A 54 -1.85 -15.07 -10.42
C ILE A 54 -1.47 -16.37 -11.14
N SER A 55 -1.71 -17.51 -10.48
CA SER A 55 -1.60 -18.86 -11.04
C SER A 55 -2.81 -19.68 -10.61
N ASP A 56 -3.44 -20.39 -11.54
CA ASP A 56 -4.57 -21.30 -11.25
C ASP A 56 -5.68 -20.64 -10.42
N ASP A 57 -6.04 -19.41 -10.77
CA ASP A 57 -7.03 -18.56 -10.08
C ASP A 57 -6.68 -18.19 -8.63
N ILE A 58 -5.42 -18.35 -8.22
CA ILE A 58 -4.90 -18.00 -6.89
C ILE A 58 -3.90 -16.83 -7.01
N ILE A 59 -4.01 -15.85 -6.12
CA ILE A 59 -3.03 -14.77 -5.97
C ILE A 59 -1.80 -15.37 -5.28
N MET A 60 -0.68 -15.40 -5.98
CA MET A 60 0.59 -15.94 -5.51
C MET A 60 1.47 -14.87 -4.86
N ASP A 61 1.34 -13.63 -5.31
CA ASP A 61 2.06 -12.48 -4.78
C ASP A 61 1.34 -11.17 -5.13
N ALA A 62 1.52 -10.15 -4.31
CA ALA A 62 0.92 -8.84 -4.48
C ALA A 62 1.91 -7.74 -4.10
N ALA A 63 2.04 -6.72 -4.96
CA ALA A 63 2.83 -5.52 -4.70
C ALA A 63 2.05 -4.27 -5.10
N TYR A 64 2.43 -3.11 -4.55
CA TYR A 64 1.79 -1.86 -4.91
C TYR A 64 2.75 -0.68 -5.01
N GLU A 65 2.38 0.28 -5.86
CA GLU A 65 2.89 1.64 -5.83
C GLU A 65 1.73 2.60 -5.55
N TYR A 66 2.03 3.79 -5.07
CA TYR A 66 1.00 4.79 -4.81
C TYR A 66 1.50 6.20 -5.01
N ILE A 67 0.58 7.09 -5.36
CA ILE A 67 0.75 8.54 -5.30
C ILE A 67 -0.42 9.05 -4.48
N GLY A 68 -0.18 9.52 -3.26
CA GLY A 68 -1.28 9.97 -2.44
C GLY A 68 -0.96 10.11 -0.96
N CYS A 69 -2.01 10.18 -0.16
CA CYS A 69 -1.91 10.42 1.27
C CYS A 69 -1.41 9.19 2.06
N ALA A 70 -1.07 9.41 3.33
CA ALA A 70 -0.69 8.35 4.26
C ALA A 70 -1.83 7.34 4.52
N GLY A 71 -3.09 7.73 4.28
CA GLY A 71 -4.27 6.85 4.36
C GLY A 71 -4.25 5.80 3.25
N LEU A 72 -3.97 6.20 2.00
CA LEU A 72 -3.78 5.25 0.92
C LEU A 72 -2.58 4.36 1.18
N GLN A 73 -1.45 4.93 1.63
CA GLN A 73 -0.26 4.15 1.97
C GLN A 73 -0.56 3.04 3.01
N ALA A 74 -1.27 3.37 4.09
CA ALA A 74 -1.65 2.40 5.12
C ALA A 74 -2.59 1.31 4.58
N THR A 75 -3.58 1.72 3.78
CA THR A 75 -4.61 0.82 3.24
C THR A 75 -4.03 -0.11 2.19
N ALA A 76 -3.14 0.37 1.33
CA ALA A 76 -2.48 -0.45 0.32
C ALA A 76 -1.56 -1.52 0.94
N SER A 77 -0.75 -1.14 1.94
CA SER A 77 0.03 -2.11 2.73
C SER A 77 -0.87 -3.15 3.41
N ALA A 78 -2.00 -2.73 4.01
CA ALA A 78 -2.92 -3.65 4.65
C ALA A 78 -3.59 -4.59 3.64
N LEU A 79 -4.00 -4.09 2.48
CA LEU A 79 -4.63 -4.89 1.43
C LEU A 79 -3.70 -5.99 0.95
N THR A 80 -2.48 -5.63 0.56
CA THR A 80 -1.49 -6.58 0.03
C THR A 80 -0.92 -7.53 1.08
N GLU A 81 -1.05 -7.23 2.38
CA GLU A 81 -0.74 -8.16 3.48
C GLU A 81 -1.87 -9.18 3.71
N MET A 82 -3.11 -8.86 3.34
CA MET A 82 -4.29 -9.70 3.59
C MET A 82 -4.62 -10.70 2.47
N ILE A 83 -4.24 -10.38 1.23
CA ILE A 83 -4.60 -11.16 0.03
C ILE A 83 -3.49 -12.09 -0.43
#